data_AF-A0A562RCS5-F1
#
_entry.id   AF-A0A562RCS5-F1
#
_cell.length_a   1.000
_cell.length_b   1.000
_cell.length_c   1.000
_cell.angle_alpha   90.00
_cell.angle_beta   90.00
_cell.angle_gamma   90.00
#
_symmetry.space_group_name_H-M   'P 1'
#
loop_
_entity.id
_entity.type
_entity.pdbx_description
1 polymer ?
#
loop_
_entity_poly.entity_id
_entity_poly.type
_entity_poly.pdbx_seq_one_letter_code
_entity_poly.pdbx_strand_id
1 'polypeptide(L)'
;MTGPELKQLRSDLSDVIERKLTAADMARLCGLPEKGGADTIRRWEVSGPSPSATKVLRVLAMASERYPILEKFDIFDRHDVREEDRPARRAAFRAQMRDEVLRRLG
;
A
#
# COMPACT_ATOMS: atom_id res chain seq x y z
N MET A 1 -5.37 -8.23 8.18
CA MET A 1 -4.17 -8.51 7.38
C MET A 1 -3.37 -9.52 8.15
N THR A 2 -3.12 -10.69 7.59
CA THR A 2 -2.27 -11.72 8.18
C THR A 2 -0.80 -11.47 7.84
N GLY A 3 0.12 -12.22 8.44
CA GLY A 3 1.54 -12.13 8.10
C GLY A 3 1.86 -12.49 6.65
N PRO A 4 1.34 -13.62 6.12
CA PRO A 4 1.48 -13.95 4.71
C PRO A 4 0.93 -12.89 3.76
N GLU A 5 -0.22 -12.28 4.09
CA GLU A 5 -0.79 -11.16 3.31
C GLU A 5 0.12 -9.94 3.30
N LEU A 6 0.77 -9.60 4.42
CA LEU A 6 1.77 -8.52 4.48
C LEU A 6 2.98 -8.84 3.60
N LYS A 7 3.47 -10.09 3.64
CA LYS A 7 4.60 -10.51 2.80
C LYS A 7 4.26 -10.43 1.32
N GLN A 8 3.04 -10.83 0.94
CA GLN A 8 2.54 -10.68 -0.43
C GLN A 8 2.42 -9.21 -0.82
N LEU A 9 1.86 -8.37 0.06
CA LEU A 9 1.75 -6.93 -0.16
C LEU A 9 3.12 -6.29 -0.42
N ARG A 10 4.18 -6.68 0.31
CA ARG A 10 5.53 -6.18 0.02
C ARG A 10 6.00 -6.54 -1.38
N SER A 11 5.69 -7.75 -1.86
CA SER A 11 5.99 -8.16 -3.24
C SER A 11 5.19 -7.32 -4.25
N ASP A 12 3.87 -7.23 -4.05
CA ASP A 12 3.01 -6.50 -4.98
C ASP A 12 3.36 -5.01 -5.05
N LEU A 13 3.70 -4.41 -3.90
CA LEU A 13 4.19 -3.04 -3.87
C LEU A 13 5.53 -2.90 -4.60
N SER A 14 6.43 -3.88 -4.46
CA SER A 14 7.71 -3.86 -5.17
C SER A 14 7.53 -3.89 -6.68
N ASP A 15 6.59 -4.70 -7.15
CA ASP A 15 6.29 -4.84 -8.59
C ASP A 15 5.74 -3.53 -9.15
N VAL A 16 4.79 -2.89 -8.46
CA VAL A 16 4.13 -1.68 -8.99
C VAL A 16 4.99 -0.42 -8.94
N ILE A 17 6.00 -0.39 -8.07
CA ILE A 17 6.99 0.71 -8.06
C ILE A 17 8.29 0.36 -8.79
N GLU A 18 8.35 -0.82 -9.41
CA GLU A 18 9.52 -1.36 -10.13
C GLU A 18 10.82 -1.33 -9.30
N ARG A 19 10.69 -1.45 -7.96
CA ARG A 19 11.79 -1.42 -7.01
C ARG A 19 11.55 -2.44 -5.91
N LYS A 20 12.52 -3.34 -5.71
CA LYS A 20 12.46 -4.35 -4.66
C LYS A 20 12.45 -3.71 -3.27
N LEU A 21 11.34 -3.86 -2.55
CA LEU A 21 11.18 -3.37 -1.19
C LEU A 21 11.83 -4.31 -0.17
N THR A 22 12.69 -3.73 0.65
CA THR A 22 13.26 -4.38 1.83
C THR A 22 12.30 -4.27 3.02
N ALA A 23 12.58 -5.04 4.08
CA ALA A 23 11.86 -4.87 5.35
C ALA A 23 12.09 -3.47 5.97
N ALA A 24 13.24 -2.84 5.70
CA ALA A 24 13.52 -1.47 6.14
C ALA A 24 12.69 -0.44 5.36
N ASP A 25 12.52 -0.63 4.06
CA ASP A 25 11.64 0.21 3.24
C ASP A 25 10.20 0.13 3.74
N MET A 26 9.68 -1.08 3.98
CA MET A 26 8.35 -1.25 4.57
C MET A 26 8.23 -0.61 5.95
N ALA A 27 9.29 -0.66 6.76
CA ALA A 27 9.31 0.00 8.06
C ALA A 27 9.16 1.52 7.91
N ARG A 28 9.87 2.13 6.95
CA ARG A 28 9.71 3.56 6.62
C ARG A 28 8.30 3.89 6.15
N LEU A 29 7.73 3.07 5.25
CA LEU A 29 6.35 3.25 4.76
C LEU A 29 5.31 3.21 5.87
N CYS A 30 5.55 2.39 6.90
CA CYS A 30 4.72 2.27 8.09
C CYS A 30 5.04 3.31 9.18
N GLY A 31 6.00 4.21 8.98
CA GLY A 31 6.42 5.20 9.98
C GLY A 31 7.08 4.58 11.22
N LEU A 32 7.69 3.41 11.08
CA LEU A 32 8.41 2.75 12.16
C LEU A 32 9.81 3.38 12.35
N PRO A 33 10.37 3.35 13.58
CA PRO A 33 11.73 3.82 13.84
C PRO A 33 12.77 3.08 12.97
N GLU A 34 13.81 3.79 12.53
CA GLU A 34 14.89 3.19 11.73
C GLU A 34 15.57 2.03 12.47
N LYS A 35 15.81 2.21 13.77
CA LYS A 35 16.36 1.15 14.62
C LYS A 35 15.26 0.15 15.00
N GLY A 36 15.37 -1.08 14.53
CA GLY A 36 14.45 -2.19 14.86
C GLY A 36 13.14 -2.22 14.08
N GLY A 37 12.87 -1.22 13.22
CA GLY A 37 11.69 -1.22 12.35
C GLY A 37 11.67 -2.40 11.38
N ALA A 38 12.81 -2.70 10.75
CA ALA A 38 12.93 -3.83 9.83
C ALA A 38 12.65 -5.18 10.51
N ASP A 39 13.10 -5.39 11.75
CA ASP A 39 12.82 -6.62 12.50
C ASP A 39 11.35 -6.70 12.91
N THR A 40 10.72 -5.56 13.18
CA THR A 40 9.29 -5.49 13.43
C THR A 40 8.48 -5.90 12.20
N ILE A 41 8.87 -5.44 11.01
CA ILE A 41 8.26 -5.90 9.75
C ILE A 41 8.44 -7.41 9.56
N ARG A 42 9.65 -7.96 9.75
CA ARG A 42 9.90 -9.41 9.63
C ARG A 42 9.04 -10.23 10.58
N ARG A 43 8.85 -9.77 11.83
CA ARG A 43 7.94 -10.41 12.79
C ARG A 43 6.49 -10.34 12.30
N TRP A 44 6.06 -9.19 11.81
CA TRP A 44 4.71 -9.02 11.28
C TRP A 44 4.45 -9.87 10.03
N GLU A 45 5.44 -10.14 9.19
CA GLU A 45 5.30 -11.08 8.05
C GLU A 45 5.01 -12.53 8.52
N VAL A 46 5.20 -12.83 9.81
CA VAL A 46 4.84 -14.13 10.42
C VAL A 46 3.55 -14.00 11.25
N SER A 47 3.51 -13.06 12.20
CA SER A 47 2.42 -12.94 13.19
C SER A 47 1.24 -12.09 12.72
N GLY A 48 1.41 -11.33 11.65
CA GLY A 48 0.52 -10.24 11.26
C GLY A 48 0.90 -8.89 11.90
N PRO A 49 0.57 -7.77 11.22
CA PRO A 49 0.80 -6.43 11.72
C PRO A 49 -0.20 -6.00 12.80
N SER A 50 0.14 -4.93 13.53
CA SER A 50 -0.81 -4.28 14.45
C SER A 50 -2.04 -3.71 13.71
N PRO A 51 -3.17 -3.46 14.41
CA PRO A 51 -4.34 -2.84 13.78
C PRO A 51 -4.07 -1.46 13.18
N SER A 52 -3.22 -0.64 13.81
CA SER A 52 -2.84 0.68 13.29
C SER A 52 -2.01 0.56 12.01
N ALA A 53 -1.00 -0.31 12.01
CA ALA A 53 -0.19 -0.58 10.82
C ALA A 53 -1.02 -1.18 9.69
N THR A 54 -1.97 -2.06 10.01
CA THR A 54 -2.90 -2.65 9.03
C THR A 54 -3.67 -1.57 8.25
N LYS A 55 -4.09 -0.48 8.90
CA LYS A 55 -4.78 0.62 8.24
C LYS A 55 -3.86 1.32 7.23
N VAL A 56 -2.61 1.59 7.61
CA VAL A 56 -1.62 2.21 6.72
C VAL A 56 -1.30 1.30 5.54
N LEU A 57 -1.06 0.01 5.80
CA LEU A 57 -0.75 -0.99 4.78
C LEU A 57 -1.88 -1.16 3.77
N ARG A 58 -3.14 -1.17 4.22
CA ARG A 58 -4.31 -1.20 3.32
C ARG A 58 -4.43 0.04 2.45
N VAL A 59 -4.01 1.20 2.96
CA VAL A 59 -3.98 2.43 2.15
C VAL A 59 -2.91 2.31 1.07
N LEU A 60 -1.69 1.92 1.43
CA LEU A 60 -0.59 1.75 0.48
C LEU A 60 -0.90 0.67 -0.58
N ALA A 61 -1.58 -0.41 -0.18
CA ALA A 61 -1.99 -1.49 -1.08
C ALA A 61 -2.79 -1.00 -2.30
N MET A 62 -3.53 0.11 -2.16
CA MET A 62 -4.29 0.70 -3.27
C MET A 62 -3.40 1.20 -4.42
N ALA A 63 -2.08 1.30 -4.25
CA ALA A 63 -1.14 1.55 -5.35
C ALA A 63 -1.12 0.42 -6.40
N SER A 64 -1.56 -0.78 -6.00
CA SER A 64 -1.61 -1.97 -6.85
C SER A 64 -3.04 -2.31 -7.27
N GLU A 65 -3.18 -2.76 -8.52
CA GLU A 65 -4.48 -3.14 -9.08
C GLU A 65 -5.05 -4.42 -8.47
N ARG A 66 -4.18 -5.21 -7.82
CA ARG A 66 -4.53 -6.45 -7.12
C ARG A 66 -5.38 -6.20 -5.88
N TYR A 67 -5.45 -4.96 -5.41
CA TYR A 67 -6.20 -4.56 -4.23
C TYR A 67 -7.33 -3.59 -4.60
N PRO A 68 -8.50 -3.71 -3.95
CA PRO A 68 -9.58 -2.76 -4.17
C PRO A 68 -9.20 -1.38 -3.61
N ILE A 69 -9.69 -0.33 -4.27
CA ILE A 69 -9.73 1.00 -3.67
C ILE A 69 -10.78 0.95 -2.55
N LEU A 70 -10.40 1.32 -1.33
CA LEU A 70 -11.33 1.27 -0.20
C LEU A 70 -12.49 2.23 -0.44
N GLU A 71 -13.72 1.86 -0.06
CA GLU A 71 -14.95 2.64 -0.30
C GLU A 71 -14.84 4.12 0.11
N LYS A 72 -14.19 4.41 1.26
CA LYS A 72 -13.95 5.80 1.70
C LYS A 72 -13.12 6.66 0.74
N PHE A 73 -12.36 6.02 -0.15
CA PHE A 73 -11.58 6.64 -1.22
C PHE A 73 -12.17 6.36 -2.61
N ASP A 74 -13.14 5.45 -2.73
CA ASP A 74 -13.80 5.12 -3.99
C ASP A 74 -14.88 6.15 -4.33
N ILE A 75 -14.46 7.40 -4.50
CA ILE A 75 -15.32 8.50 -4.95
C ILE A 75 -15.67 8.41 -6.44
N PHE A 76 -15.19 7.37 -7.13
CA PHE A 76 -15.32 7.19 -8.57
C PHE A 76 -16.65 6.54 -8.98
N ASP A 77 -17.30 5.78 -8.09
CA ASP A 77 -18.62 5.18 -8.34
C ASP A 77 -19.79 6.09 -7.93
N ARG A 78 -19.55 7.39 -7.76
CA ARG A 78 -20.62 8.36 -7.52
C ARG A 78 -21.40 8.64 -8.80
N HIS A 79 -22.70 8.95 -8.65
CA HIS A 79 -23.63 9.20 -9.75
C HIS A 79 -23.23 10.41 -10.64
N ASP A 80 -22.40 11.31 -10.13
CA ASP A 80 -21.88 12.47 -10.85
C ASP A 80 -20.60 12.19 -11.66
N VAL A 81 -20.01 11.00 -11.53
CA VAL A 81 -18.85 10.57 -12.32
C VAL A 81 -19.32 9.75 -13.51
N ARG A 82 -19.00 10.23 -14.72
CA ARG A 82 -19.27 9.50 -15.95
C ARG A 82 -18.59 8.13 -15.91
N GLU A 83 -19.33 7.09 -16.26
CA GLU A 83 -18.83 5.71 -16.24
C GLU A 83 -17.57 5.53 -17.11
N GLU A 84 -17.53 6.20 -18.26
CA GLU A 84 -16.40 6.24 -19.19
C GLU A 84 -15.10 6.78 -18.56
N ASP A 85 -15.21 7.71 -17.60
CA ASP A 85 -14.06 8.33 -16.94
C ASP A 85 -13.52 7.51 -15.75
N ARG A 86 -14.31 6.55 -15.23
CA ARG A 86 -13.97 5.81 -14.01
C ARG A 86 -12.64 5.05 -14.15
N PRO A 87 -12.36 4.32 -15.25
CA PRO A 87 -11.09 3.63 -15.41
C PRO A 87 -9.89 4.58 -15.37
N ALA A 88 -9.97 5.71 -16.10
CA ALA A 88 -8.90 6.71 -16.15
C ALA A 88 -8.66 7.36 -14.78
N ARG A 89 -9.73 7.68 -14.05
CA ARG A 89 -9.64 8.24 -12.69
C ARG A 89 -9.04 7.26 -11.68
N ARG A 90 -9.42 5.97 -11.74
CA ARG A 90 -8.81 4.92 -10.91
C ARG A 90 -7.32 4.76 -11.23
N ALA A 91 -6.95 4.77 -12.51
CA ALA A 91 -5.54 4.71 -12.92
C ALA A 91 -4.73 5.91 -12.40
N ALA A 92 -5.27 7.13 -12.50
CA ALA A 92 -4.65 8.33 -11.96
C ALA A 92 -4.48 8.28 -10.44
N PHE A 93 -5.49 7.81 -9.71
CA PHE A 93 -5.40 7.62 -8.26
C PHE A 93 -4.30 6.61 -7.89
N ARG A 94 -4.23 5.48 -8.59
CA ARG A 94 -3.17 4.48 -8.37
C ARG A 94 -1.78 5.05 -8.64
N ALA A 95 -1.62 5.87 -9.68
CA ALA A 95 -0.37 6.57 -9.95
C ALA A 95 0.01 7.49 -8.78
N GLN A 96 -0.92 8.30 -8.27
CA GLN A 96 -0.67 9.13 -7.09
C GLN A 96 -0.27 8.30 -5.85
N MET A 97 -0.88 7.13 -5.66
CA MET A 97 -0.51 6.23 -4.57
C MET A 97 0.89 5.63 -4.74
N ARG A 98 1.32 5.32 -5.98
CA ARG A 98 2.70 4.90 -6.26
C ARG A 98 3.70 6.04 -5.96
N ASP A 99 3.38 7.26 -6.38
CA ASP A 99 4.21 8.43 -6.11
C ASP A 99 4.34 8.71 -4.60
N GLU A 100 3.25 8.51 -3.84
CA GLU A 100 3.26 8.57 -2.38
C GLU A 100 4.19 7.53 -1.75
N VAL A 101 4.14 6.28 -2.23
CA VAL A 101 5.05 5.22 -1.78
C VAL A 101 6.49 5.62 -2.05
N LEU A 102 6.81 6.06 -3.27
CA LEU A 102 8.15 6.49 -3.64
C LEU A 102 8.64 7.66 -2.78
N ARG A 103 7.81 8.70 -2.58
CA ARG A 103 8.15 9.87 -1.77
C ARG A 103 8.49 9.52 -0.32
N ARG A 104 7.82 8.53 0.26
CA ARG A 104 8.11 8.07 1.63
C ARG A 104 9.42 7.30 1.76
N LEU A 105 9.93 6.74 0.66
CA LEU A 105 11.18 5.98 0.66
C LEU A 105 12.42 6.86 0.57
N GLY A 106 12.25 8.11 0.11
CA GLY A 106 13.34 9.02 -0.21
C GLY A 106 13.77 8.88 -1.66
#